data_AF-A0A7Y3IS18-F1
#
_entry.id   AF-A0A7Y3IS18-F1
#
_cell.length_a   1.000
_cell.length_b   1.000
_cell.length_c   1.000
_cell.angle_alpha   90.00
_cell.angle_beta   90.00
_cell.angle_gamma   90.00
#
_symmetry.space_group_name_H-M   'P 1'
#
loop_
_entity.id
_entity.type
_entity.pdbx_description
1 polymer ?
#
loop_
_entity_poly.entity_id
_entity_poly.type
_entity_poly.pdbx_seq_one_letter_code
_entity_poly.pdbx_strand_id
1 'polypeptide(L)'
;MKRITFVIVIMTALWVFGKVVVEKDSYVFSSEIAQQTTPVAQELDSINKEIEVLKDRRNMYLARAYNNDLNAERWQFESNRYLDARQAWNDADADREAARRIQLQIDALEKKREQIVVQHPDKR
;
A
#
# COMPACT_ATOMS: atom_id res chain seq x y z
N MET A 1 59.14 11.35 30.72
CA MET A 1 60.35 10.65 30.22
C MET A 1 60.29 10.59 28.70
N LYS A 2 61.43 10.85 28.05
CA LYS A 2 61.89 10.44 26.70
C LYS A 2 61.08 10.84 25.44
N ARG A 3 61.64 11.89 24.83
CA ARG A 3 61.78 12.28 23.41
C ARG A 3 61.64 11.21 22.32
N ILE A 4 61.02 11.64 21.19
CA ILE A 4 61.46 11.56 19.76
C ILE A 4 61.55 10.12 19.20
N THR A 5 60.99 9.77 18.04
CA THR A 5 61.65 9.95 16.72
C THR A 5 60.69 9.65 15.57
N PHE A 6 60.55 10.60 14.64
CA PHE A 6 60.05 10.36 13.28
C PHE A 6 61.11 9.57 12.50
N VAL A 7 60.73 8.46 11.88
CA VAL A 7 61.54 7.82 10.83
C VAL A 7 60.62 7.55 9.65
N ILE A 8 60.80 8.36 8.61
CA ILE A 8 60.33 8.10 7.26
C ILE A 8 61.41 7.26 6.59
N VAL A 9 61.09 6.05 6.14
CA VAL A 9 61.90 5.33 5.16
C VAL A 9 60.97 4.87 4.04
N ILE A 10 61.24 5.43 2.86
CA ILE A 10 60.68 5.09 1.56
C ILE A 10 61.42 3.85 1.07
N MET A 11 60.73 2.79 0.67
CA MET A 11 61.25 1.89 -0.36
C MET A 11 60.14 1.28 -1.23
N THR A 12 60.24 1.67 -2.48
CA THR A 12 59.58 1.21 -3.69
C THR A 12 59.93 -0.23 -4.08
N ALA A 13 58.93 -1.01 -4.48
CA ALA A 13 59.02 -2.09 -5.48
C ALA A 13 57.60 -2.38 -5.99
N LEU A 14 57.13 -1.73 -7.06
CA LEU A 14 57.13 -2.20 -8.45
C LEU A 14 56.57 -3.63 -8.68
N TRP A 15 55.35 -3.63 -9.24
CA TRP A 15 54.94 -4.37 -10.45
C TRP A 15 54.76 -5.89 -10.39
N VAL A 16 53.49 -6.34 -10.28
CA VAL A 16 52.94 -7.37 -11.18
C VAL A 16 51.54 -6.96 -11.63
N PHE A 17 51.43 -6.85 -12.95
CA PHE A 17 50.24 -6.76 -13.78
C PHE A 17 48.96 -7.42 -13.24
N GLY A 18 47.95 -6.59 -12.98
CA GLY A 18 46.54 -6.95 -13.17
C GLY A 18 45.95 -5.96 -14.16
N LYS A 19 45.99 -6.27 -15.46
CA LYS A 19 45.16 -5.60 -16.47
C LYS A 19 43.70 -5.98 -16.17
N VAL A 20 43.06 -5.27 -15.25
CA VAL A 20 41.60 -5.15 -15.28
C VAL A 20 41.34 -3.98 -16.22
N VAL A 21 41.12 -4.32 -17.49
CA VAL A 21 40.45 -3.44 -18.43
C VAL A 21 39.05 -3.25 -17.86
N VAL A 22 38.87 -2.21 -17.05
CA VAL A 22 37.53 -1.68 -16.77
C VAL A 22 37.19 -0.88 -18.01
N GLU A 23 36.61 -1.59 -18.97
CA GLU A 23 35.95 -1.01 -20.12
C GLU A 23 34.91 -0.03 -19.58
N LYS A 24 35.13 1.25 -19.88
CA LYS A 24 34.17 2.32 -19.62
C LYS A 24 33.03 2.17 -20.62
N ASP A 25 32.26 1.12 -20.46
CA ASP A 25 31.02 0.96 -21.20
C ASP A 25 29.98 1.83 -20.53
N SER A 26 29.87 3.02 -21.11
CA SER A 26 28.63 3.75 -21.30
C SER A 26 27.78 3.92 -20.04
N TYR A 27 27.89 5.14 -19.49
CA TYR A 27 26.74 5.91 -19.05
C TYR A 27 25.65 5.88 -20.15
N VAL A 28 24.86 4.81 -20.22
CA VAL A 28 23.58 4.83 -20.94
C VAL A 28 22.57 5.39 -19.95
N PHE A 29 22.51 6.72 -19.92
CA PHE A 29 21.27 7.49 -19.88
C PHE A 29 20.04 6.72 -19.33
N SER A 30 19.98 6.53 -18.01
CA SER A 30 18.70 6.31 -17.34
C SER A 30 18.16 7.69 -16.95
N SER A 31 18.00 8.56 -17.95
CA SER A 31 17.20 9.75 -17.77
C SER A 31 15.78 9.26 -17.54
N GLU A 32 15.25 9.51 -16.36
CA GLU A 32 13.98 10.23 -16.27
C GLU A 32 12.99 9.92 -17.40
N ILE A 33 12.55 8.67 -17.49
CA ILE A 33 11.13 8.47 -17.79
C ILE A 33 10.42 8.72 -16.45
N ALA A 34 10.50 9.96 -15.97
CA ALA A 34 9.39 10.55 -15.26
C ALA A 34 8.28 10.50 -16.31
N GLN A 35 7.57 9.37 -16.37
CA GLN A 35 6.41 9.20 -17.21
C GLN A 35 5.58 10.43 -16.90
N GLN A 36 5.45 11.35 -17.85
CA GLN A 36 4.46 12.40 -17.80
C GLN A 36 3.13 11.65 -17.81
N THR A 37 2.71 11.21 -16.64
CA THR A 37 1.43 10.59 -16.41
C THR A 37 0.45 11.66 -16.81
N THR A 38 -0.23 11.42 -17.92
CA THR A 38 -1.20 12.39 -18.41
C THR A 38 -2.19 12.68 -17.28
N PRO A 39 -2.77 13.88 -17.19
CA PRO A 39 -3.70 14.21 -16.10
C PRO A 39 -4.79 13.16 -15.88
N VAL A 40 -5.24 12.51 -16.96
CA VAL A 40 -6.18 11.38 -16.95
C VAL A 40 -5.62 10.14 -16.23
N ALA A 41 -4.37 9.77 -16.49
CA ALA A 41 -3.73 8.63 -15.83
C ALA A 41 -3.54 8.87 -14.33
N GLN A 42 -3.24 10.11 -13.93
CA GLN A 42 -3.15 10.51 -12.51
C GLN A 42 -4.52 10.45 -11.82
N GLU A 43 -5.58 10.87 -12.49
CA GLU A 43 -6.95 10.76 -11.96
C GLU A 43 -7.41 9.31 -11.84
N LEU A 44 -7.09 8.44 -12.81
CA LEU A 44 -7.42 7.02 -12.72
C LEU A 44 -6.68 6.33 -11.58
N ASP A 45 -5.40 6.66 -11.38
CA ASP A 45 -4.60 6.13 -10.27
C ASP A 45 -5.14 6.60 -8.91
N SER A 46 -5.56 7.87 -8.79
CA SER A 46 -6.15 8.37 -7.55
C SER A 46 -7.48 7.69 -7.22
N ILE A 47 -8.36 7.49 -8.21
CA ILE A 47 -9.63 6.76 -8.04
C ILE A 47 -9.36 5.31 -7.62
N ASN A 48 -8.40 4.63 -8.24
CA ASN A 48 -8.07 3.24 -7.88
C ASN A 48 -7.55 3.14 -6.43
N LYS A 49 -6.67 4.05 -6.02
CA LYS A 49 -6.17 4.10 -4.64
C LYS A 49 -7.31 4.34 -3.64
N GLU A 50 -8.23 5.25 -3.96
CA GLU A 50 -9.40 5.51 -3.12
C GLU A 50 -10.31 4.29 -3.00
N ILE A 51 -10.57 3.58 -4.11
CA ILE A 51 -11.34 2.33 -4.12
C ILE A 51 -10.70 1.28 -3.20
N GLU A 52 -9.37 1.10 -3.26
CA GLU A 52 -8.68 0.11 -2.42
C GLU A 52 -8.78 0.48 -0.92
N VAL A 53 -8.59 1.75 -0.57
CA VAL A 53 -8.79 2.22 0.82
C VAL A 53 -10.22 1.97 1.31
N LEU A 54 -11.22 2.22 0.46
CA LEU A 54 -12.62 1.97 0.79
C LEU A 54 -12.92 0.47 0.93
N LYS A 55 -12.34 -0.39 0.08
CA LYS A 55 -12.47 -1.85 0.19
C LYS A 55 -11.91 -2.36 1.51
N ASP A 56 -10.72 -1.90 1.92
CA ASP A 56 -10.12 -2.25 3.20
C ASP A 56 -11.03 -1.86 4.36
N ARG A 57 -11.55 -0.62 4.33
CA ARG A 57 -12.46 -0.13 5.36
C ARG A 57 -13.78 -0.90 5.41
N ARG A 58 -14.38 -1.21 4.25
CA ARG A 58 -15.58 -2.07 4.14
C ARG A 58 -15.32 -3.44 4.75
N ASN A 59 -14.19 -4.07 4.40
CA ASN A 59 -13.83 -5.40 4.87
C ASN A 59 -13.62 -5.41 6.39
N MET A 60 -13.06 -4.34 6.96
CA MET A 60 -12.96 -4.16 8.41
C MET A 60 -14.34 -4.15 9.09
N TYR A 61 -15.32 -3.41 8.55
CA TYR A 61 -16.68 -3.41 9.09
C TYR A 61 -17.35 -4.78 8.97
N LEU A 62 -17.19 -5.47 7.84
CA LEU A 62 -17.73 -6.83 7.66
C LEU A 62 -17.12 -7.83 8.64
N ALA A 63 -15.81 -7.76 8.89
CA ALA A 63 -15.13 -8.60 9.87
C ALA A 63 -15.65 -8.34 11.30
N ARG A 64 -15.86 -7.07 11.66
CA ARG A 64 -16.47 -6.72 12.95
C ARG A 64 -17.90 -7.24 13.08
N ALA A 65 -18.73 -7.07 12.04
CA ALA A 65 -20.09 -7.57 12.02
C ALA A 65 -20.13 -9.09 12.26
N TYR A 66 -19.27 -9.84 11.56
CA TYR A 66 -19.14 -11.28 11.74
C TYR A 66 -18.74 -11.66 13.18
N ASN A 67 -17.77 -10.97 13.77
CA ASN A 67 -17.37 -11.24 15.15
C ASN A 67 -18.51 -10.95 16.15
N ASN A 68 -19.28 -9.89 15.91
CA ASN A 68 -20.44 -9.56 16.73
C ASN A 68 -21.56 -10.60 16.60
N ASP A 69 -21.81 -11.12 15.40
CA ASP A 69 -22.75 -12.24 15.20
C ASP A 69 -22.32 -13.46 16.00
N LEU A 70 -21.05 -13.87 15.90
CA LEU A 70 -20.52 -15.01 16.65
C LEU A 70 -20.65 -14.83 18.16
N ASN A 71 -20.40 -13.61 18.65
CA ASN A 71 -20.57 -13.29 20.07
C ASN A 71 -22.04 -13.38 20.48
N ALA A 72 -22.95 -12.83 19.67
CA ALA A 72 -24.38 -12.89 19.93
C ALA A 72 -24.90 -14.33 19.92
N GLU A 73 -24.47 -15.13 18.94
CA GLU A 73 -24.81 -16.55 18.81
C GLU A 73 -24.35 -17.38 20.00
N ARG A 74 -23.20 -17.02 20.59
CA ARG A 74 -22.71 -17.64 21.81
C ARG A 74 -23.48 -17.18 23.05
N TRP A 75 -23.64 -15.87 23.22
CA TRP A 75 -24.17 -15.27 24.45
C TRP A 75 -25.67 -15.48 24.63
N GLN A 76 -26.42 -15.72 23.54
CA GLN A 76 -27.85 -16.01 23.63
C GLN A 76 -28.16 -17.28 24.45
N PHE A 77 -27.21 -18.21 24.56
CA PHE A 77 -27.34 -19.44 25.35
C PHE A 77 -26.69 -19.35 26.74
N GLU A 78 -25.96 -18.28 27.04
CA GLU A 78 -25.33 -18.07 28.35
C GLU A 78 -26.33 -17.42 29.31
N SER A 79 -26.48 -18.00 30.50
CA SER A 79 -27.37 -17.46 31.55
C SER A 79 -26.99 -16.02 31.89
N ASN A 80 -27.98 -15.12 31.94
CA ASN A 80 -27.84 -13.69 32.22
C ASN A 80 -27.16 -12.84 31.12
N ARG A 81 -26.95 -13.35 29.90
CA ARG A 81 -26.27 -12.59 28.82
C ARG A 81 -27.13 -12.30 27.59
N TYR A 82 -28.44 -12.50 27.71
CA TYR A 82 -29.37 -12.23 26.62
C TYR A 82 -29.32 -10.76 26.13
N LEU A 83 -29.17 -9.80 27.04
CA LEU A 83 -29.05 -8.38 26.67
C LEU A 83 -27.77 -8.10 25.90
N ASP A 84 -26.65 -8.71 26.30
CA ASP A 84 -25.37 -8.60 25.59
C ASP A 84 -25.49 -9.18 24.17
N ALA A 85 -26.14 -10.33 24.03
CA ALA A 85 -26.36 -10.97 22.74
C ALA A 85 -27.18 -10.07 21.80
N ARG A 86 -28.26 -9.48 22.32
CA ARG A 86 -29.09 -8.53 21.58
C ARG A 86 -28.30 -7.29 21.15
N GLN A 87 -27.47 -6.75 22.04
CA GLN A 87 -26.62 -5.60 21.70
C GLN A 87 -25.62 -5.96 20.60
N ALA A 88 -24.98 -7.13 20.68
CA ALA A 88 -24.05 -7.60 19.68
C ALA A 88 -24.71 -7.76 18.30
N TRP A 89 -25.94 -8.28 18.20
CA TRP A 89 -26.67 -8.29 16.92
C TRP A 89 -26.94 -6.88 16.37
N ASN A 90 -27.34 -5.94 17.23
CA ASN A 90 -27.55 -4.55 16.81
C ASN A 90 -26.25 -3.92 16.28
N ASP A 91 -25.12 -4.17 16.95
CA ASP A 91 -23.82 -3.68 16.52
C ASP A 91 -23.37 -4.33 15.20
N ALA A 92 -23.67 -5.62 15.00
CA ALA A 92 -23.44 -6.31 13.73
C ALA A 92 -24.24 -5.68 12.59
N ASP A 93 -25.53 -5.38 12.81
CA ASP A 93 -26.38 -4.71 11.83
C ASP A 93 -25.88 -3.30 11.49
N ALA A 94 -25.44 -2.55 12.50
CA ALA A 94 -24.84 -1.23 12.29
C ALA A 94 -23.55 -1.29 11.45
N ASP A 95 -22.69 -2.28 11.72
CA ASP A 95 -21.46 -2.48 10.95
C ASP A 95 -21.77 -2.94 9.50
N ARG A 96 -22.78 -3.79 9.27
CA ARG A 96 -23.24 -4.16 7.92
C ARG A 96 -23.81 -2.95 7.15
N GLU A 97 -24.58 -2.10 7.83
CA GLU A 97 -25.09 -0.86 7.27
C GLU A 97 -23.95 0.08 6.84
N ALA A 98 -22.93 0.24 7.68
CA ALA A 98 -21.74 1.02 7.36
C ALA A 98 -20.99 0.45 6.15
N ALA A 99 -20.79 -0.87 6.10
CA ALA A 99 -20.18 -1.56 4.97
C ALA A 99 -20.98 -1.34 3.66
N ARG A 100 -22.31 -1.35 3.72
CA ARG A 100 -23.18 -1.09 2.56
C ARG A 100 -23.02 0.34 2.03
N ARG A 101 -22.94 1.34 2.92
CA ARG A 101 -22.70 2.74 2.51
C ARG A 101 -21.35 2.91 1.82
N ILE A 102 -20.31 2.23 2.31
CA ILE A 102 -19.00 2.22 1.66
C ILE A 102 -19.07 1.53 0.30
N GLN A 103 -19.82 0.43 0.17
CA GLN A 103 -20.02 -0.21 -1.13
C GLN A 103 -20.64 0.75 -2.15
N LEU A 104 -21.65 1.53 -1.77
CA LEU A 104 -22.25 2.53 -2.65
C LEU A 104 -21.23 3.61 -3.11
N GLN A 105 -20.26 3.95 -2.26
CA GLN A 105 -19.17 4.87 -2.63
C GLN A 105 -18.21 4.23 -3.63
N ILE A 106 -17.85 2.95 -3.40
CA ILE A 106 -17.03 2.17 -4.35
C ILE A 106 -17.73 2.11 -5.71
N ASP A 107 -19.02 1.75 -5.75
CA ASP A 107 -19.80 1.63 -6.99
C ASP A 107 -19.83 2.97 -7.76
N ALA A 108 -19.97 4.09 -7.04
CA ALA A 108 -19.94 5.41 -7.65
C ALA A 108 -18.57 5.76 -8.26
N LEU A 109 -17.48 5.41 -7.57
CA LEU A 109 -16.11 5.61 -8.07
C LEU A 109 -15.79 4.69 -9.26
N GLU A 110 -16.24 3.44 -9.23
CA GLU A 110 -16.08 2.51 -10.34
C GLU A 110 -16.82 3.01 -11.59
N LYS A 111 -18.05 3.49 -11.42
CA LYS A 111 -18.80 4.13 -12.51
C LYS A 111 -18.08 5.36 -13.06
N LYS A 112 -17.52 6.22 -12.19
CA LYS A 112 -16.73 7.38 -12.61
C LYS A 112 -15.49 6.94 -13.40
N ARG A 113 -14.76 5.93 -12.91
CA ARG A 113 -13.59 5.36 -13.58
C ARG A 113 -13.94 4.86 -14.98
N GLU A 114 -15.02 4.10 -15.11
CA GLU A 114 -15.50 3.60 -16.40
C GLU A 114 -15.82 4.74 -17.37
N GLN A 115 -16.48 5.80 -16.91
CA GLN A 115 -16.76 6.98 -17.74
C GLN A 115 -15.49 7.63 -18.27
N ILE A 116 -14.46 7.80 -17.43
CA ILE A 116 -13.16 8.36 -17.84
C ILE A 116 -12.49 7.47 -18.89
N VAL A 117 -12.51 6.15 -18.69
CA VAL A 117 -11.92 5.17 -19.63
C VAL A 117 -12.65 5.14 -20.97
N VAL A 118 -13.96 5.40 -20.99
CA VAL A 118 -14.76 5.52 -22.23
C VAL A 118 -14.48 6.85 -22.94
N GLN A 119 -14.30 7.94 -22.21
CA GLN A 119 -14.01 9.28 -22.76
C GLN A 119 -12.58 9.40 -23.31
N HIS A 120 -11.64 8.59 -22.82
CA HIS A 120 -10.23 8.61 -23.21
C HIS A 120 -9.73 7.21 -23.65
N PRO A 121 -10.24 6.65 -24.76
CA PRO A 121 -9.90 5.30 -25.22
C PRO A 121 -8.42 5.15 -25.57
N ASP A 122 -7.76 6.23 -25.99
CA ASP A 122 -6.37 6.24 -26.44
C ASP A 122 -5.34 6.23 -25.30
N LYS A 123 -5.81 6.27 -24.05
CA LYS A 123 -4.97 6.37 -22.83
C LYS A 123 -5.09 5.16 -21.90
N ARG A 124 -5.53 4.03 -22.46
CA ARG A 124 -5.60 2.75 -21.78
C ARG A 124 -4.22 2.10 -21.63
#